data_AF-A0A971LGD8-F1
#
_entry.id   AF-A0A971LGD8-F1
#
_cell.length_a   1.000
_cell.length_b   1.000
_cell.length_c   1.000
_cell.angle_alpha   90.00
_cell.angle_beta   90.00
_cell.angle_gamma   90.00
#
_symmetry.space_group_name_H-M   'P 1'
#
loop_
_entity.id
_entity.type
_entity.pdbx_description
1 polymer ?
#
loop_
_entity_poly.entity_id
_entity_poly.type
_entity_poly.pdbx_seq_one_letter_code
_entity_poly.pdbx_strand_id
1 'polypeptide(L)' 'MYERPLAYVCSPLKGEIEANLTKAKQYARKVFEAGYEPFVPHLYYTGFLNDRKAEERQAGIAMGLNHLKKCRILVVCTD' A
#
# COMPACT_ATOMS: atom_id res chain seq x y z
N MET A 1 -25.89 2.50 -2.59
CA MET A 1 -24.79 1.51 -2.60
C MET A 1 -23.97 1.74 -1.35
N TYR A 2 -23.60 0.70 -0.60
CA TYR A 2 -22.65 0.87 0.51
C TYR A 2 -21.25 0.98 -0.07
N GLU A 3 -20.68 2.19 -0.04
CA GLU A 3 -19.27 2.40 -0.36
C GLU A 3 -18.41 1.83 0.76
N ARG A 4 -17.37 1.07 0.40
CA ARG A 4 -16.37 0.64 1.36
C ARG A 4 -15.41 1.80 1.60
N PRO A 5 -15.14 2.15 2.86
CA PRO A 5 -14.10 3.12 3.20
C PRO A 5 -12.71 2.67 2.71
N LEU A 6 -11.95 3.58 2.12
CA LEU A 6 -10.56 3.32 1.75
C LEU A 6 -9.69 3.15 3.01
N ALA A 7 -8.79 2.18 2.99
CA ALA A 7 -7.75 1.95 4.01
C ALA A 7 -6.37 1.94 3.35
N TYR A 8 -5.47 2.79 3.84
CA TYR A 8 -4.08 2.78 3.40
C TYR A 8 -3.31 1.70 4.15
N VAL A 9 -2.64 0.79 3.47
CA VAL A 9 -1.90 -0.32 4.09
C VAL A 9 -0.41 -0.14 3.85
N CYS A 10 0.33 0.00 4.95
CA CYS A 10 1.78 -0.01 4.99
C CYS A 10 2.30 -1.36 5.46
N SER A 11 3.23 -1.97 4.74
CA SER A 11 3.98 -3.14 5.18
C SER A 11 5.43 -3.05 4.72
N PRO A 12 6.36 -3.80 5.34
CA PRO A 12 7.73 -3.92 4.85
C PRO A 12 7.76 -4.39 3.39
N LEU A 13 8.75 -3.90 2.64
CA LEU A 13 9.08 -4.37 1.28
C LEU A 13 10.55 -4.78 1.16
N LYS A 14 11.46 -4.00 1.77
CA LYS A 14 12.91 -4.25 1.75
C LYS A 14 13.29 -5.55 2.47
N GLY A 15 14.43 -6.12 2.09
CA GLY A 15 14.90 -7.42 2.59
C GLY A 15 14.36 -8.54 1.71
N GLU A 16 13.55 -9.44 2.28
CA GLU A 16 12.91 -10.56 1.59
C GLU A 16 11.74 -10.09 0.71
N ILE A 17 12.04 -9.50 -0.45
CA ILE A 17 11.03 -8.84 -1.32
C ILE A 17 9.87 -9.77 -1.66
N GLU A 18 10.12 -11.01 -2.10
CA GLU A 18 9.05 -11.94 -2.50
C GLU A 18 8.15 -12.34 -1.33
N ALA A 19 8.75 -12.61 -0.17
CA ALA A 19 8.01 -12.91 1.06
C ALA A 19 7.18 -11.69 1.50
N ASN A 20 7.75 -10.50 1.46
CA ASN A 20 7.09 -9.25 1.82
C ASN A 20 5.93 -8.90 0.87
N LEU A 21 6.08 -9.12 -0.44
CA LEU A 21 5.00 -8.96 -1.41
C LEU A 21 3.86 -9.95 -1.13
N THR A 22 4.18 -11.17 -0.72
CA THR A 22 3.19 -12.18 -0.33
C THR A 22 2.45 -11.75 0.94
N LYS A 23 3.16 -11.29 1.97
CA LYS A 23 2.57 -10.73 3.20
C LYS A 23 1.69 -9.51 2.92
N ALA A 24 2.15 -8.58 2.08
CA ALA A 24 1.40 -7.39 1.68
C ALA A 24 0.03 -7.75 1.06
N LYS A 25 -0.02 -8.78 0.20
CA LYS A 25 -1.27 -9.32 -0.35
C LYS A 25 -2.17 -9.93 0.73
N GLN A 26 -1.61 -10.65 1.69
CA GLN A 26 -2.37 -11.20 2.82
C GLN A 26 -2.93 -10.10 3.73
N TYR A 27 -2.18 -9.04 4.00
CA TYR A 27 -2.67 -7.89 4.76
C TYR A 27 -3.80 -7.17 4.03
N ALA A 28 -3.66 -6.95 2.71
CA ALA A 28 -4.73 -6.40 1.89
C ALA A 28 -6.02 -7.25 2.00
N ARG A 29 -5.88 -8.58 1.93
CA ARG A 29 -7.01 -9.51 2.09
C ARG A 29 -7.70 -9.36 3.45
N LYS A 30 -6.93 -9.30 4.55
CA LYS A 30 -7.48 -9.10 5.91
C LYS A 30 -8.24 -7.77 6.04
N VAL A 31 -7.69 -6.69 5.48
CA VAL A 31 -8.32 -5.36 5.48
C VAL A 31 -9.62 -5.36 4.67
N PHE A 32 -9.64 -6.07 3.54
CA PHE A 32 -10.86 -6.28 2.75
C PHE A 32 -11.93 -7.05 3.53
N GLU A 33 -11.56 -8.13 4.21
CA GLU A 33 -12.46 -8.92 5.05
C GLU A 33 -13.01 -8.10 6.23
N ALA A 34 -12.24 -7.13 6.72
CA ALA A 34 -12.67 -6.17 7.75
C ALA A 34 -13.61 -5.05 7.25
N GLY A 35 -14.03 -5.08 5.98
CA GLY A 35 -15.02 -4.13 5.44
C GLY A 35 -14.43 -2.89 4.76
N TYR A 36 -13.12 -2.81 4.59
CA TYR A 36 -12.44 -1.68 3.94
C TYR A 36 -12.03 -2.02 2.50
N GLU A 37 -11.75 -0.99 1.71
CA GLU A 37 -11.08 -1.13 0.41
C GLU A 37 -9.58 -0.85 0.60
N PRO A 38 -8.71 -1.87 0.48
CA PRO A 38 -7.28 -1.73 0.78
C PRO A 38 -6.51 -1.09 -0.38
N PHE A 39 -5.75 -0.04 -0.07
CA PHE A 39 -4.73 0.51 -0.96
C PHE A 39 -3.34 0.16 -0.43
N VAL A 40 -2.57 -0.60 -1.22
CA VAL A 40 -1.19 -1.01 -0.88
C VAL A 40 -0.22 -0.36 -1.89
N PRO A 41 0.38 0.80 -1.55
CA PRO A 41 1.10 1.63 -2.53
C PRO A 41 2.21 0.89 -3.24
N HIS A 42 2.98 0.10 -2.50
CA HIS A 42 4.15 -0.59 -3.04
C HIS A 42 3.80 -1.86 -3.85
N LEU A 43 2.55 -2.34 -3.81
CA LEU A 43 2.07 -3.36 -4.78
C LEU A 43 1.66 -2.72 -6.11
N TYR A 44 1.35 -1.43 -6.11
CA TYR A 44 0.85 -0.71 -7.27
C TYR A 44 1.94 0.14 -7.94
N TYR A 45 2.49 1.10 -7.21
CA TYR A 45 3.44 2.08 -7.75
C TYR A 45 4.76 1.46 -8.19
N THR A 46 5.28 0.47 -7.48
CA THR A 46 6.54 -0.19 -7.87
C THR A 46 6.42 -1.01 -9.17
N GLY A 47 5.20 -1.28 -9.63
CA GLY A 47 4.95 -1.93 -10.92
C GLY A 47 5.25 -1.04 -12.13
N PHE A 48 5.30 0.28 -11.95
CA PHE A 48 5.59 1.23 -13.03
C PHE A 48 6.58 2.36 -12.64
N LEU A 49 6.96 2.48 -11.37
CA LEU A 49 7.98 3.38 -10.87
C LEU A 49 9.20 2.59 -10.37
N ASN A 50 10.37 3.11 -10.68
CA ASN A 50 11.66 2.61 -10.21
C ASN A 50 12.14 3.41 -8.99
N ASP A 51 12.00 2.82 -7.81
CA ASP A 51 12.44 3.40 -6.53
C ASP A 51 13.95 3.72 -6.46
N ARG A 52 14.77 3.20 -7.39
CA ARG A 52 16.20 3.53 -7.49
C ARG A 52 16.46 4.86 -8.19
N LYS A 53 15.49 5.40 -8.92
CA LYS A 53 15.56 6.74 -9.52
C LYS A 53 14.93 7.75 -8.57
N ALA A 54 15.68 8.80 -8.22
CA ALA A 54 15.25 9.78 -7.23
C ALA A 54 13.91 10.46 -7.60
N GLU A 55 13.75 10.83 -8.87
CA GLU A 55 12.53 11.49 -9.38
C GLU A 55 11.29 10.59 -9.29
N GLU A 56 11.41 9.34 -9.77
CA GLU A 56 10.29 8.38 -9.73
C GLU A 56 9.95 7.98 -8.29
N ARG A 57 10.95 7.86 -7.42
CA ARG A 57 10.75 7.64 -5.98
C ARG A 57 9.98 8.79 -5.33
N GLN A 58 10.34 10.05 -5.63
CA GLN A 58 9.64 11.22 -5.12
C GLN A 58 8.19 11.26 -5.64
N ALA A 59 7.98 10.94 -6.93
CA ALA A 59 6.64 10.83 -7.50
C ALA A 59 5.79 9.76 -6.79
N GLY A 60 6.36 8.58 -6.54
CA GLY A 60 5.68 7.50 -5.81
C GLY A 60 5.29 7.90 -4.39
N ILE A 61 6.19 8.58 -3.66
CA ILE A 61 5.89 9.10 -2.31
C ILE A 61 4.76 10.14 -2.37
N ALA A 62 4.83 11.09 -3.30
CA ALA A 62 3.81 12.14 -3.42
C ALA A 62 2.43 11.56 -3.77
N MET A 63 2.37 10.60 -4.70
CA MET A 63 1.13 9.90 -5.05
C MET A 63 0.59 9.08 -3.87
N GLY A 64 1.46 8.39 -3.13
CA GLY A 64 1.10 7.67 -1.91
C GLY A 64 0.49 8.58 -0.84
N LEU A 65 1.12 9.72 -0.56
CA LEU A 65 0.58 10.72 0.36
C LEU A 65 -0.78 11.29 -0.10
N ASN A 66 -0.95 11.49 -1.41
CA ASN A 66 -2.23 11.94 -1.95
C ASN A 66 -3.33 10.87 -1.81
N HIS A 67 -2.99 9.60 -1.92
CA HIS A 67 -3.93 8.50 -1.68
C HIS A 67 -4.25 8.36 -0.19
N LEU A 68 -3.24 8.46 0.68
CA LEU A 68 -3.39 8.39 2.13
C LEU A 68 -4.39 9.43 2.66
N LYS A 69 -4.36 10.66 2.14
CA LYS A 69 -5.31 11.73 2.51
C LYS A 69 -6.78 11.38 2.22
N LYS A 70 -7.04 10.44 1.31
CA LYS A 70 -8.38 9.98 0.93
C LYS A 70 -8.82 8.74 1.73
N CYS A 71 -7.88 8.10 2.42
CA CYS A 71 -8.16 6.92 3.23
C CYS A 71 -8.77 7.32 4.57
N ARG A 72 -9.75 6.53 5.02
CA ARG A 72 -10.37 6.70 6.33
C ARG A 72 -9.47 6.25 7.47
N ILE A 73 -8.64 5.23 7.20
CA ILE A 73 -7.70 4.67 8.18
C ILE A 73 -6.34 4.38 7.52
N LEU A 74 -5.31 4.38 8.35
CA LEU A 74 -3.98 3.86 8.05
C LEU A 74 -3.78 2.57 8.86
N VAL A 75 -3.40 1.50 8.17
CA VAL A 75 -3.04 0.22 8.76
C VAL A 75 -1.53 0.05 8.59
N VAL A 76 -0.81 -0.06 9.71
CA VAL A 76 0.63 -0.36 9.71
C VAL A 76 0.81 -1.81 10.10
N CYS A 77 1.26 -2.62 9.17
CA CYS A 77 1.57 -4.02 9.39
C CYS A 77 3.06 -4.15 9.67
N THR A 78 3.39 -4.72 10.82
CA THR A 78 4.74 -5.16 11.16
C THR A 78 4.74 -6.68 11.28
N ASP A 79 5.92 -7.26 11.11
CA ASP A 79 6.16 -8.67 11.46
C ASP A 79 6.14 -8.86 12.99
#